data_AF-A0AAJ1N1B2-F1
#
_entry.id   AF-A0AAJ1N1B2-F1
#
_cell.length_a   1.000
_cell.length_b   1.000
_cell.length_c   1.000
_cell.angle_alpha   90.00
_cell.angle_beta   90.00
_cell.angle_gamma   90.00
#
_symmetry.space_group_name_H-M   'P 1'
#
loop_
_entity.id
_entity.type
_entity.pdbx_description
1 polymer ?
#
loop_
_entity_poly.entity_id
_entity_poly.type
_entity_poly.pdbx_seq_one_letter_code
_entity_poly.pdbx_strand_id
1 'polypeptide(L)'
;MVYYDSRAIKNLAQDAEKFVAFYGRWINEIDLEPALNVLKISALYYRRFSEQSEQDYTYYFGCCVYQLLQRFPSHSDRILQTEHDCQAIHQAYNNFFRRIRIMNKRHHKSTDGENKLNAFLIFSEINLSIISSLLKNIPSDRLASIFPLVVRMNGLPLSEDVTPDNIKSISMIFDQACSYTSNIFSQLCHISPLNLEHHCSGRAVKNTGDWLKEWDDFDSLNRISDLFRFCNAEINRSDSQNISVEVDECCAYKAYEVARSRFTMRGTNLYYEIQQLLEKNPDFVEQLKPIVPEWINENDFFSIAFFSEMENMSPEDLYIEYGGATIYAWIQAYEMLVALAKQEMEKRFQRLMPGSLQLKEWVIYRTRDEWIHFFAEGGLSWTTAALVTDYFTFDNKALDMNDCPLLPCSDGLCLMPSIVSMSSATRSLLSLFAV
;
A
#
# COMPACT_ATOMS: atom_id res chain seq x y z
N MET A 1 1.80 3.40 32.63
CA MET A 1 2.09 3.70 31.22
C MET A 1 1.49 5.06 30.93
N VAL A 2 2.31 6.08 30.68
CA VAL A 2 1.81 7.42 30.32
C VAL A 2 1.37 7.36 28.86
N TYR A 3 0.08 7.58 28.60
CA TYR A 3 -0.44 7.64 27.24
C TYR A 3 -0.24 9.06 26.70
N TYR A 4 0.65 9.19 25.72
CA TYR A 4 0.83 10.45 25.00
C TYR A 4 -0.14 10.48 23.82
N ASP A 5 -0.83 11.60 23.61
CA ASP A 5 -1.52 11.85 22.36
C ASP A 5 -0.47 12.13 21.27
N SER A 6 -0.03 11.06 20.61
CA SER A 6 0.97 11.12 19.56
C SER A 6 0.53 11.94 18.34
N ARG A 7 -0.79 12.06 18.10
CA ARG A 7 -1.32 12.91 17.03
C ARG A 7 -1.17 14.38 17.39
N ALA A 8 -1.51 14.77 18.62
CA ALA A 8 -1.33 16.15 19.07
C ALA A 8 0.16 16.58 19.03
N ILE A 9 1.06 15.71 19.48
CA ILE A 9 2.52 15.98 19.45
C ILE A 9 3.01 16.11 18.01
N LYS A 10 2.61 15.19 17.10
CA LYS A 10 2.97 15.25 15.68
C LYS A 10 2.46 16.53 15.02
N ASN A 11 1.22 16.91 15.28
CA ASN A 11 0.63 18.13 14.71
C ASN A 11 1.36 19.38 15.19
N LEU A 12 1.75 19.44 16.47
CA LEU A 12 2.56 20.53 16.99
C LEU A 12 3.96 20.58 16.34
N ALA A 13 4.57 19.40 16.14
CA ALA A 13 5.90 19.27 15.54
C ALA A 13 5.96 19.54 14.03
N GLN A 14 4.82 19.69 13.33
CA GLN A 14 4.79 20.16 11.94
C GLN A 14 5.41 21.55 11.79
N ASP A 15 5.31 22.37 12.84
CA ASP A 15 5.97 23.67 12.94
C ASP A 15 7.09 23.56 13.99
N ALA A 16 8.31 23.35 13.51
CA ALA A 16 9.46 23.09 14.36
C ALA A 16 9.77 24.26 15.32
N GLU A 17 9.55 25.50 14.90
CA GLU A 17 9.74 26.69 15.75
C GLU A 17 8.73 26.71 16.90
N LYS A 18 7.44 26.49 16.58
CA LYS A 18 6.39 26.41 17.60
C LYS A 18 6.63 25.26 18.57
N PHE A 19 7.10 24.12 18.06
CA PHE A 19 7.43 22.98 18.92
C PHE A 19 8.56 23.32 19.89
N VAL A 20 9.68 23.88 19.42
CA VAL A 20 10.81 24.26 20.28
C VAL A 20 10.37 25.25 21.37
N ALA A 21 9.54 26.25 21.02
CA ALA A 21 9.02 27.22 21.97
C ALA A 21 8.03 26.62 22.99
N PHE A 22 7.23 25.64 22.57
CA PHE A 22 6.38 24.86 23.48
C PHE A 22 7.24 24.00 24.41
N TYR A 23 8.15 23.23 23.84
CA TYR A 23 8.95 22.22 24.53
C TYR A 23 9.77 22.87 25.64
N GLY A 24 10.47 23.98 25.36
CA GLY A 24 11.27 24.69 26.36
C GLY A 24 10.48 25.23 27.56
N ARG A 25 9.17 25.52 27.39
CA ARG A 25 8.29 25.89 28.51
C ARG A 25 7.80 24.64 29.25
N TRP A 26 7.33 23.66 28.50
CA TRP A 26 6.70 22.45 29.01
C TRP A 26 7.63 21.56 29.84
N ILE A 27 8.92 21.44 29.47
CA ILE A 27 9.89 20.63 30.22
C ILE A 27 10.17 21.14 31.65
N ASN A 28 9.73 22.35 32.00
CA ASN A 28 9.90 22.86 33.37
C ASN A 28 8.95 22.21 34.37
N GLU A 29 7.83 21.66 33.88
CA GLU A 29 6.73 21.12 34.69
C GLU A 29 6.70 19.58 34.71
N ILE A 30 7.65 18.93 34.05
CA ILE A 30 7.61 17.50 33.73
C ILE A 30 8.95 16.83 34.07
N ASP A 31 8.92 15.53 34.35
CA ASP A 31 10.12 14.72 34.58
C ASP A 31 10.89 14.39 33.29
N LEU A 32 12.13 13.91 33.43
CA LEU A 32 13.03 13.62 32.31
C LEU A 32 12.46 12.60 31.31
N GLU A 33 11.98 11.45 31.79
CA GLU A 33 11.56 10.35 30.91
C GLU A 33 10.37 10.74 30.01
N PRO A 34 9.30 11.40 30.53
CA PRO A 34 8.28 11.95 29.65
C PRO A 34 8.79 13.01 28.68
N ALA A 35 9.76 13.85 29.09
CA ALA A 35 10.35 14.84 28.20
C ALA A 35 11.09 14.18 27.02
N LEU A 36 11.97 13.22 27.29
CA LEU A 36 12.67 12.43 26.26
C LEU A 36 11.69 11.72 25.32
N ASN A 37 10.63 11.12 25.86
CA ASN A 37 9.61 10.45 25.05
C ASN A 37 8.88 11.41 24.10
N VAL A 38 8.47 12.59 24.57
CA VAL A 38 7.81 13.60 23.73
C VAL A 38 8.76 14.12 22.64
N LEU A 39 10.03 14.38 22.99
CA LEU A 39 11.03 14.80 22.01
C LEU A 39 11.26 13.73 20.93
N LYS A 40 11.32 12.45 21.32
CA LYS A 40 11.44 11.32 20.40
C LYS A 40 10.18 11.14 19.53
N ILE A 41 8.98 11.21 20.12
CA ILE A 41 7.71 11.10 19.38
C ILE A 41 7.55 12.23 18.35
N SER A 42 8.07 13.44 18.65
CA SER A 42 7.99 14.62 17.76
C SER A 42 8.59 14.39 16.37
N ALA A 43 9.59 13.50 16.24
CA ALA A 43 10.36 13.26 15.02
C ALA A 43 11.08 14.51 14.45
N LEU A 44 11.40 15.52 15.27
CA LEU A 44 12.17 16.69 14.81
C LEU A 44 13.59 16.38 14.29
N TYR A 45 14.12 15.21 14.64
CA TYR A 45 15.45 14.75 14.27
C TYR A 45 15.54 14.16 12.85
N TYR A 46 14.44 14.03 12.09
CA TYR A 46 14.51 13.68 10.67
C TYR A 46 13.35 14.28 9.89
N ARG A 47 13.49 14.42 8.57
CA ARG A 47 12.37 14.74 7.67
C ARG A 47 11.91 13.47 6.95
N ARG A 48 10.62 13.12 7.11
CA ARG A 48 10.07 11.87 6.58
C ARG A 48 10.20 11.73 5.06
N PHE A 49 10.09 12.83 4.31
CA PHE A 49 10.01 12.81 2.85
C PHE A 49 11.15 13.60 2.17
N SER A 50 12.19 13.99 2.91
CA SER A 50 13.32 14.72 2.34
C SER A 50 14.58 14.61 3.17
N GLU A 51 15.71 15.01 2.58
CA GLU A 51 16.92 15.31 3.36
C GLU A 51 16.63 16.46 4.34
N GLN A 52 17.16 16.37 5.56
CA GLN A 52 17.19 17.45 6.54
C GLN A 52 18.63 17.99 6.64
N SER A 53 18.79 19.31 6.57
CA SER A 53 20.11 19.92 6.71
C SER A 53 20.65 19.73 8.15
N GLU A 54 21.96 19.64 8.30
CA GLU A 54 22.59 19.60 9.63
C GLU A 54 22.29 20.87 10.45
N GLN A 55 22.08 22.00 9.77
CA GLN A 55 21.68 23.26 10.39
C GLN A 55 20.28 23.14 11.00
N ASP A 56 19.30 22.63 10.25
CA ASP A 56 17.93 22.44 10.75
C ASP A 56 17.90 21.42 11.89
N TYR A 57 18.63 20.32 11.76
CA TYR A 57 18.75 19.32 12.83
C TYR A 57 19.26 19.97 14.12
N THR A 58 20.37 20.71 14.03
CA THR A 58 20.99 21.37 15.18
C THR A 58 20.08 22.44 15.77
N TYR A 59 19.44 23.25 14.91
CA TYR A 59 18.64 24.39 15.32
C TYR A 59 17.32 23.98 15.98
N TYR A 60 16.67 22.90 15.53
CA TYR A 60 15.38 22.49 16.10
C TYR A 60 15.55 21.38 17.14
N PHE A 61 16.12 20.24 16.74
CA PHE A 61 16.28 19.10 17.64
C PHE A 61 17.40 19.36 18.66
N GLY A 62 18.57 19.82 18.19
CA GLY A 62 19.70 20.13 19.06
C GLY A 62 19.38 21.20 20.12
N CYS A 63 18.58 22.20 19.80
CA CYS A 63 18.10 23.17 20.79
C CYS A 63 17.24 22.53 21.89
N CYS A 64 16.37 21.57 21.56
CA CYS A 64 15.58 20.84 22.57
C CYS A 64 16.48 19.97 23.47
N VAL A 65 17.50 19.32 22.90
CA VAL A 65 18.50 18.55 23.66
C VAL A 65 19.27 19.46 24.61
N TYR A 66 19.71 20.63 24.13
CA TYR A 66 20.40 21.61 24.97
C TYR A 66 19.54 22.08 26.15
N GLN A 67 18.26 22.37 25.92
CA GLN A 67 17.32 22.73 26.99
C GLN A 67 17.15 21.61 28.03
N LEU A 68 17.12 20.35 27.60
CA LEU A 68 17.10 19.20 28.50
C LEU A 68 18.37 19.12 29.36
N LEU A 69 19.55 19.29 28.76
CA LEU A 69 20.84 19.27 29.47
C LEU A 69 20.92 20.38 30.53
N GLN A 70 20.37 21.56 30.24
CA GLN A 70 20.29 22.65 31.22
C GLN A 70 19.35 22.32 32.39
N ARG A 71 18.20 21.69 32.11
CA ARG A 71 17.17 21.39 33.11
C ARG A 71 17.51 20.18 33.98
N PHE A 72 18.15 19.17 33.39
CA PHE A 72 18.47 17.87 34.00
C PHE A 72 19.97 17.53 33.89
N PRO A 73 20.88 18.36 34.43
CA PRO A 73 22.32 18.20 34.24
C PRO A 73 22.87 16.88 34.83
N SER A 74 22.23 16.34 35.87
CA SER A 74 22.60 15.05 36.48
C SER A 74 22.32 13.84 35.60
N HIS A 75 21.58 14.01 34.50
CA HIS A 75 21.18 12.93 33.59
C HIS A 75 21.76 13.11 32.18
N SER A 76 22.91 13.79 32.07
CA SER A 76 23.59 14.06 30.80
C SER A 76 23.76 12.82 29.93
N ASP A 77 24.20 11.72 30.52
CA ASP A 77 24.52 10.49 29.78
C ASP A 77 23.29 9.91 29.10
N ARG A 78 22.13 9.93 29.79
CA ARG A 78 20.86 9.45 29.26
C ARG A 78 20.33 10.36 28.13
N ILE A 79 20.47 11.67 28.29
CA ILE A 79 20.06 12.66 27.28
C ILE A 79 20.93 12.51 26.02
N LEU A 80 22.24 12.44 26.18
CA LEU A 80 23.19 12.30 25.07
C LEU A 80 23.05 10.95 24.36
N GLN A 81 22.76 9.87 25.09
CA GLN A 81 22.42 8.58 24.47
C GLN A 81 21.16 8.71 23.59
N THR A 82 20.12 9.37 24.09
CA THR A 82 18.87 9.57 23.32
C THR A 82 19.12 10.44 22.07
N GLU A 83 19.92 11.50 22.19
CA GLU A 83 20.36 12.31 21.05
C GLU A 83 21.08 11.46 20.00
N HIS A 84 22.02 10.63 20.44
CA HIS A 84 22.81 9.78 19.57
C HIS A 84 21.97 8.70 18.86
N ASP A 85 20.96 8.15 19.52
CA ASP A 85 20.00 7.23 18.92
C ASP A 85 19.14 7.94 17.86
N CYS A 86 18.65 9.15 18.16
CA CYS A 86 17.93 9.98 17.20
C CYS A 86 18.82 10.35 16.00
N GLN A 87 20.10 10.65 16.24
CA GLN A 87 21.08 10.96 15.20
C GLN A 87 21.32 9.76 14.26
N ALA A 88 21.29 8.53 14.76
CA ALA A 88 21.37 7.33 13.91
C ALA A 88 20.21 7.28 12.90
N ILE A 89 18.98 7.53 13.36
CA ILE A 89 17.80 7.58 12.47
C ILE A 89 17.90 8.75 11.48
N HIS A 90 18.32 9.94 11.94
CA HIS A 90 18.59 11.11 11.09
C HIS A 90 19.53 10.77 9.93
N GLN A 91 20.67 10.15 10.26
CA GLN A 91 21.68 9.76 9.26
C GLN A 91 21.13 8.71 8.29
N ALA A 92 20.35 7.74 8.76
CA ALA A 92 19.72 6.75 7.89
C ALA A 92 18.78 7.40 6.85
N TYR A 93 17.90 8.31 7.28
CA TYR A 93 17.02 9.07 6.38
C TYR A 93 17.81 9.94 5.39
N ASN A 94 18.79 10.69 5.87
CA ASN A 94 19.62 11.53 5.00
C ASN A 94 20.42 10.71 3.99
N ASN A 95 20.98 9.57 4.39
CA ASN A 95 21.69 8.67 3.49
C ASN A 95 20.76 8.08 2.43
N PHE A 96 19.55 7.66 2.82
CA PHE A 96 18.52 7.21 1.90
C PHE A 96 18.19 8.27 0.85
N PHE A 97 17.80 9.49 1.26
CA PHE A 97 17.43 10.53 0.31
C PHE A 97 18.58 11.02 -0.57
N ARG A 98 19.82 11.04 -0.05
CA ARG A 98 21.02 11.31 -0.87
C ARG A 98 21.21 10.24 -1.95
N ARG A 99 21.04 8.95 -1.60
CA ARG A 99 21.10 7.82 -2.55
C ARG A 99 20.04 7.97 -3.64
N ILE A 100 18.78 8.21 -3.27
CA ILE A 100 17.67 8.44 -4.21
C ILE A 100 17.95 9.61 -5.15
N ARG A 101 18.45 10.74 -4.62
CA ARG A 101 18.80 11.91 -5.44
C ARG A 101 19.87 11.58 -6.49
N ILE A 102 20.88 10.79 -6.13
CA ILE A 102 21.92 10.34 -7.05
C ILE A 102 21.35 9.39 -8.11
N MET A 103 20.49 8.45 -7.70
CA MET A 103 19.81 7.52 -8.60
C MET A 103 18.92 8.24 -9.61
N ASN A 104 18.08 9.17 -9.16
CA ASN A 104 17.22 9.98 -10.03
C ASN A 104 18.04 10.73 -11.08
N LYS A 105 19.20 11.29 -10.70
CA LYS A 105 20.13 11.92 -11.65
C LYS A 105 20.73 10.92 -12.65
N ARG A 106 20.98 9.67 -12.26
CA ARG A 106 21.46 8.61 -13.17
C ARG A 106 20.36 8.14 -14.11
N HIS A 107 19.15 7.92 -13.63
CA HIS A 107 18.00 7.50 -14.45
C HIS A 107 17.61 8.58 -15.47
N HIS A 108 17.64 9.87 -15.09
CA HIS A 108 17.43 10.98 -16.04
C HIS A 108 18.46 11.01 -17.18
N LYS A 109 19.66 10.47 -16.97
CA LYS A 109 20.69 10.38 -18.02
C LYS A 109 20.57 9.12 -18.89
N SER A 110 19.89 8.08 -18.41
CA SER A 110 19.84 6.76 -19.08
C SER A 110 18.51 6.46 -19.78
N THR A 111 17.49 7.26 -19.53
CA THR A 111 16.18 7.19 -20.20
C THR A 111 15.96 8.52 -20.93
N ASP A 112 15.77 8.48 -22.25
CA ASP A 112 15.19 9.60 -22.98
C ASP A 112 13.84 9.87 -22.30
N GLY A 113 13.71 11.03 -21.66
CA GLY A 113 12.87 11.24 -20.46
C GLY A 113 11.36 11.08 -20.61
N GLU A 114 10.85 10.63 -21.76
CA GLU A 114 9.43 10.52 -22.07
C GLU A 114 8.87 9.15 -21.62
N ASN A 115 7.72 9.16 -20.94
CA ASN A 115 6.91 7.97 -20.56
C ASN A 115 7.49 7.04 -19.48
N LYS A 116 8.23 7.57 -18.50
CA LYS A 116 8.67 6.79 -17.32
C LYS A 116 7.52 6.13 -16.56
N LEU A 117 6.37 6.82 -16.47
CA LEU A 117 5.17 6.28 -15.83
C LEU A 117 4.68 5.02 -16.56
N ASN A 118 4.60 5.05 -17.89
CA ASN A 118 4.25 3.87 -18.67
C ASN A 118 5.23 2.72 -18.44
N ALA A 119 6.54 3.01 -18.50
CA ALA A 119 7.57 2.00 -18.29
C ALA A 119 7.46 1.36 -16.90
N PHE A 120 7.14 2.15 -15.87
CA PHE A 120 6.90 1.69 -14.52
C PHE A 120 5.64 0.84 -14.39
N LEU A 121 4.52 1.25 -14.99
CA LEU A 121 3.28 0.47 -14.96
C LEU A 121 3.41 -0.85 -15.73
N ILE A 122 4.09 -0.85 -16.89
CA ILE A 122 4.41 -2.09 -17.63
C ILE A 122 5.27 -3.01 -16.75
N PHE A 123 6.31 -2.47 -16.11
CA PHE A 123 7.14 -3.26 -15.20
C PHE A 123 6.32 -3.85 -14.06
N SER A 124 5.52 -3.02 -13.39
CA SER A 124 4.70 -3.43 -12.24
C SER A 124 3.70 -4.51 -12.64
N GLU A 125 3.00 -4.33 -13.76
CA GLU A 125 2.01 -5.29 -14.24
C GLU A 125 2.65 -6.63 -14.63
N ILE A 126 3.81 -6.61 -15.32
CA ILE A 126 4.58 -7.83 -15.63
C ILE A 126 5.03 -8.52 -14.34
N ASN A 127 5.60 -7.75 -13.39
CA ASN A 127 6.15 -8.30 -12.17
C ASN A 127 5.08 -8.92 -11.27
N LEU A 128 3.98 -8.21 -11.02
CA LEU A 128 2.83 -8.71 -10.28
C LEU A 128 2.17 -9.91 -10.99
N SER A 129 2.15 -9.92 -12.32
CA SER A 129 1.70 -11.10 -13.08
C SER A 129 2.59 -12.32 -12.89
N ILE A 130 3.91 -12.13 -12.81
CA ILE A 130 4.86 -13.21 -12.52
C ILE A 130 4.67 -13.73 -11.09
N ILE A 131 4.39 -12.86 -10.12
CA ILE A 131 4.08 -13.30 -8.74
C ILE A 131 2.76 -14.09 -8.73
N SER A 132 1.72 -13.57 -9.39
CA SER A 132 0.42 -14.23 -9.53
C SER A 132 0.53 -15.59 -10.23
N SER A 133 1.45 -15.72 -11.19
CA SER A 133 1.67 -16.98 -11.90
C SER A 133 2.16 -18.11 -10.97
N LEU A 134 2.88 -17.78 -9.90
CA LEU A 134 3.28 -18.75 -8.86
C LEU A 134 2.05 -19.32 -8.15
N LEU A 135 1.08 -18.47 -7.80
CA LEU A 135 -0.17 -18.87 -7.14
C LEU A 135 -1.11 -19.66 -8.07
N LYS A 136 -0.90 -19.56 -9.39
CA LYS A 136 -1.61 -20.30 -10.43
C LYS A 136 -0.85 -21.53 -10.93
N ASN A 137 0.30 -21.88 -10.31
CA ASN A 137 1.15 -23.00 -10.70
C ASN A 137 1.58 -22.97 -12.18
N ILE A 138 1.88 -21.78 -12.71
CA ILE A 138 2.39 -21.65 -14.07
C ILE A 138 3.89 -22.00 -14.08
N PRO A 139 4.33 -23.00 -14.87
CA PRO A 139 5.73 -23.44 -14.90
C PRO A 139 6.73 -22.33 -15.18
N SER A 140 7.90 -22.37 -14.52
CA SER A 140 8.93 -21.32 -14.63
C SER A 140 9.48 -21.17 -16.05
N ASP A 141 9.56 -22.27 -16.80
CA ASP A 141 10.05 -22.32 -18.19
C ASP A 141 9.11 -21.62 -19.18
N ARG A 142 7.81 -21.55 -18.86
CA ARG A 142 6.80 -20.84 -19.67
C ARG A 142 6.84 -19.33 -19.52
N LEU A 143 7.46 -18.78 -18.47
CA LEU A 143 7.45 -17.33 -18.25
C LEU A 143 8.05 -16.54 -19.42
N ALA A 144 9.11 -17.08 -20.04
CA ALA A 144 9.77 -16.45 -21.18
C ALA A 144 8.93 -16.46 -22.47
N SER A 145 7.91 -17.30 -22.58
CA SER A 145 6.97 -17.28 -23.71
C SER A 145 5.78 -16.36 -23.50
N ILE A 146 5.56 -15.89 -22.26
CA ILE A 146 4.45 -15.01 -21.89
C ILE A 146 4.93 -13.55 -21.75
N PHE A 147 6.09 -13.35 -21.11
CA PHE A 147 6.58 -12.03 -20.73
C PHE A 147 7.82 -11.63 -21.54
N PRO A 148 7.88 -10.39 -22.07
CA PRO A 148 9.05 -9.89 -22.79
C PRO A 148 10.25 -9.64 -21.87
N LEU A 149 9.99 -9.53 -20.57
CA LEU A 149 11.00 -9.33 -19.52
C LEU A 149 10.62 -10.20 -18.33
N VAL A 150 11.55 -11.04 -17.87
CA VAL A 150 11.35 -11.84 -16.65
C VAL A 150 12.30 -11.31 -15.58
N VAL A 151 11.74 -10.56 -14.64
CA VAL A 151 12.46 -10.04 -13.46
C VAL A 151 11.78 -10.61 -12.22
N ARG A 152 12.47 -11.52 -11.52
CA ARG A 152 11.98 -12.08 -10.26
C ARG A 152 12.41 -11.19 -9.10
N MET A 153 11.49 -10.91 -8.18
CA MET A 153 11.84 -10.28 -6.92
C MET A 153 12.64 -11.25 -6.05
N ASN A 154 13.53 -10.71 -5.23
CA ASN A 154 14.30 -11.50 -4.28
C ASN A 154 13.35 -12.16 -3.26
N GLY A 155 13.63 -13.41 -2.88
CA GLY A 155 12.85 -14.14 -1.88
C GLY A 155 11.65 -14.92 -2.42
N LEU A 156 11.32 -14.79 -3.71
CA LEU A 156 10.30 -15.63 -4.34
C LEU A 156 10.85 -17.00 -4.77
N PRO A 157 10.13 -18.10 -4.53
CA PRO A 157 10.51 -19.42 -5.01
C PRO A 157 10.34 -19.54 -6.54
N LEU A 158 10.87 -20.63 -7.11
CA LEU A 158 10.44 -21.06 -8.45
C LEU A 158 9.02 -21.65 -8.35
N SER A 159 8.28 -21.69 -9.47
CA SER A 159 6.92 -22.28 -9.46
C SER A 159 6.94 -23.73 -9.00
N GLU A 160 8.02 -24.44 -9.33
CA GLU A 160 8.25 -25.85 -8.99
C GLU A 160 8.48 -26.05 -7.48
N ASP A 161 8.86 -25.00 -6.76
CA ASP A 161 9.20 -24.99 -5.33
C ASP A 161 8.09 -24.33 -4.48
N VAL A 162 6.93 -24.02 -5.06
CA VAL A 162 5.80 -23.47 -4.30
C VAL A 162 5.22 -24.56 -3.40
N THR A 163 5.11 -24.26 -2.11
CA THR A 163 4.55 -25.14 -1.09
C THR A 163 3.41 -24.45 -0.36
N PRO A 164 2.46 -25.19 0.25
CA PRO A 164 1.41 -24.58 1.07
C PRO A 164 1.94 -23.60 2.12
N ASP A 165 3.13 -23.86 2.67
CA ASP A 165 3.75 -23.04 3.71
C ASP A 165 4.25 -21.68 3.18
N ASN A 166 4.69 -21.62 1.92
CA ASN A 166 5.25 -20.39 1.33
C ASN A 166 4.23 -19.53 0.58
N ILE A 167 3.03 -20.06 0.26
CA ILE A 167 1.93 -19.30 -0.38
C ILE A 167 1.60 -18.02 0.38
N LYS A 168 1.62 -18.06 1.72
CA LYS A 168 1.36 -16.87 2.55
C LYS A 168 2.42 -15.80 2.33
N SER A 169 3.69 -16.18 2.29
CA SER A 169 4.80 -15.26 2.04
C SER A 169 4.73 -14.68 0.63
N ILE A 170 4.38 -15.48 -0.37
CA ILE A 170 4.17 -15.02 -1.76
C ILE A 170 3.05 -13.97 -1.80
N SER A 171 1.92 -14.25 -1.14
CA SER A 171 0.78 -13.33 -1.07
C SER A 171 1.14 -12.02 -0.37
N MET A 172 1.94 -12.08 0.71
CA MET A 172 2.43 -10.88 1.39
C MET A 172 3.34 -10.02 0.50
N ILE A 173 4.24 -10.65 -0.26
CA ILE A 173 5.11 -9.94 -1.22
C ILE A 173 4.27 -9.29 -2.33
N PHE A 174 3.23 -9.99 -2.80
CA PHE A 174 2.28 -9.45 -3.76
C PHE A 174 1.58 -8.19 -3.23
N ASP A 175 1.00 -8.27 -2.03
CA ASP A 175 0.31 -7.14 -1.39
C ASP A 175 1.24 -5.93 -1.20
N GLN A 176 2.49 -6.17 -0.78
CA GLN A 176 3.51 -5.13 -0.66
C GLN A 176 3.83 -4.49 -2.01
N ALA A 177 4.08 -5.29 -3.04
CA ALA A 177 4.37 -4.79 -4.37
C ALA A 177 3.20 -3.95 -4.93
N CYS A 178 1.95 -4.39 -4.75
CA CYS A 178 0.75 -3.63 -5.11
C CYS A 178 0.68 -2.28 -4.37
N SER A 179 0.93 -2.27 -3.06
CA SER A 179 0.96 -1.03 -2.26
C SER A 179 2.04 -0.07 -2.75
N TYR A 180 3.24 -0.59 -3.04
CA TYR A 180 4.35 0.22 -3.53
C TYR A 180 4.05 0.78 -4.93
N THR A 181 3.48 -0.01 -5.83
CA THR A 181 3.03 0.42 -7.15
C THR A 181 2.03 1.58 -7.05
N SER A 182 1.02 1.44 -6.18
CA SER A 182 0.00 2.47 -5.95
C SER A 182 0.60 3.78 -5.45
N ASN A 183 1.47 3.68 -4.43
CA ASN A 183 2.13 4.85 -3.86
C ASN A 183 3.04 5.55 -4.88
N ILE A 184 3.85 4.82 -5.64
CA ILE A 184 4.72 5.40 -6.66
C ILE A 184 3.89 6.05 -7.76
N PHE A 185 2.80 5.40 -8.21
CA PHE A 185 1.90 5.98 -9.19
C PHE A 185 1.31 7.31 -8.73
N SER A 186 0.83 7.41 -7.48
CA SER A 186 0.29 8.66 -6.91
C SER A 186 1.25 9.84 -7.02
N GLN A 187 2.57 9.58 -6.93
CA GLN A 187 3.59 10.61 -7.03
C GLN A 187 3.93 10.99 -8.48
N LEU A 188 3.67 10.10 -9.44
CA LEU A 188 4.10 10.25 -10.83
C LEU A 188 2.97 10.61 -11.79
N CYS A 189 1.72 10.30 -11.47
CA CYS A 189 0.57 10.48 -12.37
C CYS A 189 0.35 11.95 -12.76
N HIS A 190 0.76 12.90 -11.91
CA HIS A 190 0.68 14.34 -12.21
C HIS A 190 1.79 14.88 -13.12
N ILE A 191 2.87 14.11 -13.32
CA ILE A 191 4.07 14.58 -14.02
C ILE A 191 3.95 14.34 -15.53
N SER A 192 3.34 13.22 -15.94
CA SER A 192 3.19 12.84 -17.35
C SER A 192 1.88 12.07 -17.51
N PRO A 193 1.03 12.40 -18.49
CA PRO A 193 -0.14 11.59 -18.80
C PRO A 193 0.28 10.22 -19.32
N LEU A 194 -0.57 9.21 -19.10
CA LEU A 194 -0.40 7.88 -19.66
C LEU A 194 -0.60 7.90 -21.18
N ASN A 195 0.34 7.29 -21.91
CA ASN A 195 0.25 7.10 -23.36
C ASN A 195 0.22 5.60 -23.71
N LEU A 196 -0.97 5.03 -23.88
CA LEU A 196 -1.15 3.59 -24.05
C LEU A 196 -0.41 3.00 -25.27
N GLU A 197 -0.16 3.81 -26.30
CA GLU A 197 0.46 3.42 -27.56
C GLU A 197 1.99 3.53 -27.54
N HIS A 198 2.58 4.24 -26.58
CA HIS A 198 4.02 4.44 -26.54
C HIS A 198 4.78 3.13 -26.28
N HIS A 199 5.74 2.83 -27.15
CA HIS A 199 6.59 1.65 -27.01
C HIS A 199 7.81 1.95 -26.14
N CYS A 200 7.80 1.42 -24.92
CA CYS A 200 8.91 1.58 -23.98
C CYS A 200 10.10 0.69 -24.39
N SER A 201 11.33 1.16 -24.14
CA SER A 201 12.51 0.29 -24.27
C SER A 201 12.60 -0.68 -23.09
N GLY A 202 13.08 -1.91 -23.33
CA GLY A 202 13.26 -2.89 -22.23
C GLY A 202 14.22 -2.41 -21.14
N ARG A 203 15.20 -1.56 -21.50
CA ARG A 203 16.08 -0.89 -20.53
C ARG A 203 15.31 0.10 -19.65
N ALA A 204 14.41 0.89 -20.22
CA ALA A 204 13.60 1.84 -19.45
C ALA A 204 12.69 1.09 -18.45
N VAL A 205 11.97 0.07 -18.93
CA VAL A 205 11.08 -0.77 -18.09
C VAL A 205 11.86 -1.43 -16.94
N LYS A 206 13.02 -2.02 -17.23
CA LYS A 206 13.87 -2.62 -16.19
C LYS A 206 14.37 -1.59 -15.16
N ASN A 207 14.83 -0.43 -15.62
CA ASN A 207 15.36 0.62 -14.73
C ASN A 207 14.27 1.21 -13.82
N THR A 208 13.03 1.37 -14.31
CA THR A 208 11.92 1.84 -13.47
C THR A 208 11.51 0.81 -12.41
N GLY A 209 11.82 -0.47 -12.63
CA GLY A 209 11.61 -1.51 -11.61
C GLY A 209 12.45 -1.33 -10.34
N ASP A 210 13.59 -0.65 -10.42
CA ASP A 210 14.41 -0.33 -9.25
C ASP A 210 13.65 0.53 -8.24
N TRP A 211 12.60 1.27 -8.67
CA TRP A 211 11.78 2.09 -7.77
C TRP A 211 11.00 1.26 -6.74
N LEU A 212 10.57 0.04 -7.07
CA LEU A 212 9.92 -0.84 -6.09
C LEU A 212 10.86 -1.18 -4.94
N LYS A 213 12.14 -1.45 -5.25
CA LYS A 213 13.15 -1.73 -4.23
C LYS A 213 13.44 -0.50 -3.37
N GLU A 214 13.54 0.68 -4.00
CA GLU A 214 13.76 1.91 -3.23
C GLU A 214 12.57 2.24 -2.32
N TRP A 215 11.35 1.91 -2.74
CA TRP A 215 10.18 2.04 -1.89
C TRP A 215 10.17 1.03 -0.75
N ASP A 216 10.61 -0.21 -0.99
CA ASP A 216 10.78 -1.23 0.05
C ASP A 216 11.78 -0.80 1.14
N ASP A 217 12.93 -0.24 0.72
CA ASP A 217 13.91 0.36 1.63
C ASP A 217 13.30 1.53 2.42
N PHE A 218 12.47 2.36 1.78
CA PHE A 218 11.78 3.48 2.43
C PHE A 218 10.73 3.02 3.45
N ASP A 219 9.92 2.03 3.11
CA ASP A 219 8.91 1.45 4.01
C ASP A 219 9.58 0.81 5.22
N SER A 220 10.65 0.04 5.00
CA SER A 220 11.47 -0.53 6.06
C SER A 220 12.03 0.54 6.99
N LEU A 221 12.55 1.64 6.44
CA LEU A 221 13.06 2.77 7.23
C LEU A 221 11.95 3.46 8.04
N ASN A 222 10.76 3.64 7.46
CA ASN A 222 9.61 4.19 8.18
C ASN A 222 9.17 3.28 9.34
N ARG A 223 9.11 1.97 9.10
CA ARG A 223 8.79 0.98 10.13
C ARG A 223 9.80 0.99 11.26
N ILE A 224 11.10 1.03 10.96
CA ILE A 224 12.17 1.16 11.96
C ILE A 224 11.97 2.45 12.78
N SER A 225 11.68 3.57 12.14
CA SER A 225 11.44 4.84 12.82
C SER A 225 10.21 4.80 13.73
N ASP A 226 9.11 4.20 13.26
CA ASP A 226 7.88 4.09 14.06
C ASP A 226 8.06 3.12 15.24
N LEU A 227 8.78 2.02 15.06
CA LEU A 227 9.18 1.14 16.17
C LEU A 227 10.03 1.89 17.18
N PHE A 228 11.04 2.64 16.72
CA PHE A 228 11.83 3.49 17.60
C PHE A 228 10.90 4.42 18.39
N ARG A 229 10.10 5.23 17.72
CA ARG A 229 9.27 6.28 18.33
C ARG A 229 8.19 5.79 19.29
N PHE A 230 7.50 4.70 18.95
CA PHE A 230 6.27 4.29 19.64
C PHE A 230 6.43 3.05 20.50
N CYS A 231 7.52 2.30 20.35
CA CYS A 231 7.66 0.99 20.99
C CYS A 231 8.85 0.92 21.97
N ASN A 232 9.35 2.07 22.45
CA ASN A 232 10.53 2.16 23.32
C ASN A 232 11.72 1.34 22.80
N ALA A 233 11.87 1.24 21.49
CA ALA A 233 12.92 0.42 20.94
C ALA A 233 14.31 1.01 21.23
N GLU A 234 15.25 0.14 21.57
CA GLU A 234 16.64 0.47 21.83
C GLU A 234 17.45 0.29 20.55
N ILE A 235 18.39 1.21 20.30
CA ILE A 235 19.26 1.15 19.14
C ILE A 235 20.57 0.49 19.54
N ASN A 236 20.78 -0.73 19.06
CA ASN A 236 22.02 -1.46 19.26
C ASN A 236 22.94 -1.24 18.05
N ARG A 237 24.19 -0.86 18.33
CA ARG A 237 25.22 -0.71 17.29
C ARG A 237 26.18 -1.87 17.42
N SER A 238 26.08 -2.83 16.50
CA SER A 238 27.04 -3.92 16.42
C SER A 238 28.38 -3.45 15.86
N ASP A 239 28.38 -2.47 14.94
CA ASP A 239 29.55 -1.77 14.44
C ASP A 239 29.20 -0.36 13.90
N SER A 240 30.16 0.36 13.31
CA SER A 240 29.97 1.73 12.79
C SER A 240 29.02 1.84 11.58
N GLN A 241 28.63 0.72 10.96
CA GLN A 241 27.80 0.68 9.76
C GLN A 241 26.48 -0.10 9.95
N ASN A 242 26.39 -0.95 10.97
CA ASN A 242 25.25 -1.81 11.24
C ASN A 242 24.56 -1.37 12.53
N ILE A 243 23.30 -0.97 12.35
CA ILE A 243 22.41 -0.52 13.42
C ILE A 243 21.26 -1.52 13.48
N SER A 244 21.06 -2.15 14.63
CA SER A 244 19.88 -2.95 14.92
C SER A 244 18.97 -2.21 15.89
N VAL A 245 17.68 -2.50 15.81
CA VAL A 245 16.67 -1.95 16.72
C VAL A 245 16.03 -3.11 17.45
N GLU A 246 16.16 -3.11 18.77
CA GLU A 246 15.53 -4.09 19.64
C GLU A 246 14.26 -3.50 20.23
N VAL A 247 13.15 -4.22 20.06
CA VAL A 247 11.83 -3.77 20.49
C VAL A 247 11.41 -4.61 21.69
N ASP A 248 10.96 -3.95 22.75
CA ASP A 248 10.40 -4.61 23.93
C ASP A 248 9.21 -5.52 23.53
N GLU A 249 9.13 -6.71 24.14
CA GLU A 249 8.05 -7.68 23.93
C GLU A 249 6.65 -7.14 24.26
N CYS A 250 6.58 -6.11 25.11
CA CYS A 250 5.35 -5.42 25.51
C CYS A 250 4.90 -4.28 24.57
N CYS A 251 5.49 -4.16 23.37
CA CYS A 251 5.16 -3.07 22.46
C CYS A 251 3.76 -3.14 21.82
N ALA A 252 3.18 -1.96 21.56
CA ALA A 252 1.90 -1.82 20.86
C ALA A 252 1.92 -2.42 19.43
N TYR A 253 3.09 -2.52 18.82
CA TYR A 253 3.25 -3.13 17.49
C TYR A 253 2.84 -4.61 17.47
N LYS A 254 3.14 -5.36 18.54
CA LYS A 254 2.71 -6.77 18.67
C LYS A 254 1.20 -6.88 18.76
N ALA A 255 0.54 -5.96 19.45
CA ALA A 255 -0.93 -5.90 19.51
C ALA A 255 -1.55 -5.63 18.13
N TYR A 256 -0.95 -4.71 17.36
CA TYR A 256 -1.34 -4.45 15.97
C TYR A 256 -1.17 -5.69 15.07
N GLU A 257 -0.03 -6.36 15.11
CA GLU A 257 0.21 -7.59 14.32
C GLU A 257 -0.76 -8.72 14.70
N VAL A 258 -1.07 -8.87 16.00
CA VAL A 258 -2.07 -9.84 16.46
C VAL A 258 -3.46 -9.48 15.93
N ALA A 259 -3.87 -8.21 15.99
CA ALA A 259 -5.14 -7.75 15.44
C ALA A 259 -5.22 -7.99 13.93
N ARG A 260 -4.17 -7.63 13.18
CA ARG A 260 -4.06 -7.87 11.73
C ARG A 260 -4.15 -9.37 11.39
N SER A 261 -3.46 -10.22 12.16
CA SER A 261 -3.50 -11.67 11.96
C SER A 261 -4.91 -12.23 12.21
N ARG A 262 -5.57 -11.80 13.30
CA ARG A 262 -6.96 -12.20 13.61
C ARG A 262 -7.93 -11.77 12.51
N PHE A 263 -7.77 -10.55 11.99
CA PHE A 263 -8.58 -10.03 10.88
C PHE A 263 -8.45 -10.90 9.63
N THR A 264 -7.22 -11.24 9.23
CA THR A 264 -6.98 -12.14 8.09
C THR A 264 -7.56 -13.53 8.32
N MET A 265 -7.36 -14.11 9.51
CA MET A 265 -7.91 -15.43 9.84
C MET A 265 -9.43 -15.45 9.79
N ARG A 266 -10.10 -14.36 10.17
CA ARG A 266 -11.57 -14.33 10.16
C ARG A 266 -12.12 -14.40 8.74
N GLY A 267 -11.56 -13.65 7.79
CA GLY A 267 -11.96 -13.73 6.39
C GLY A 267 -11.76 -15.14 5.80
N THR A 268 -10.65 -15.80 6.13
CA THR A 268 -10.39 -17.18 5.69
C THR A 268 -11.40 -18.17 6.29
N ASN A 269 -11.69 -18.07 7.59
CA ASN A 269 -12.67 -18.94 8.25
C ASN A 269 -14.06 -18.75 7.65
N LEU A 270 -14.48 -17.50 7.44
CA LEU A 270 -15.76 -17.17 6.84
C LEU A 270 -15.88 -17.73 5.41
N TYR A 271 -14.80 -17.66 4.63
CA TYR A 271 -14.77 -18.26 3.29
C TYR A 271 -15.08 -19.75 3.33
N TYR A 272 -14.42 -20.50 4.21
CA TYR A 272 -14.69 -21.93 4.37
C TYR A 272 -16.08 -22.23 4.92
N GLU A 273 -16.58 -21.42 5.86
CA GLU A 273 -17.95 -21.53 6.40
C GLU A 273 -19.00 -21.36 5.29
N ILE A 274 -18.81 -20.37 4.41
CA ILE A 274 -19.69 -20.10 3.26
C ILE A 274 -19.59 -21.21 2.23
N GLN A 275 -18.38 -21.67 1.88
CA GLN A 275 -18.24 -22.80 0.96
C GLN A 275 -18.97 -24.05 1.46
N GLN A 276 -18.81 -24.39 2.74
CA GLN A 276 -19.54 -25.52 3.34
C GLN A 276 -21.06 -25.31 3.36
N LEU A 277 -21.51 -24.07 3.54
CA LEU A 277 -22.93 -23.72 3.49
C LEU A 277 -23.50 -23.95 2.09
N LEU A 278 -22.82 -23.43 1.06
CA LEU A 278 -23.22 -23.57 -0.34
C LEU A 278 -23.17 -25.03 -0.81
N GLU A 279 -22.17 -25.80 -0.37
CA GLU A 279 -22.11 -27.25 -0.65
C GLU A 279 -23.28 -28.02 -0.03
N LYS A 280 -23.70 -27.64 1.19
CA LYS A 280 -24.81 -28.30 1.90
C LYS A 280 -26.19 -27.84 1.44
N ASN A 281 -26.29 -26.61 0.94
CA ASN A 281 -27.53 -26.00 0.45
C ASN A 281 -27.23 -25.23 -0.86
N PRO A 282 -27.18 -25.92 -2.01
CA PRO A 282 -26.88 -25.28 -3.30
C PRO A 282 -27.89 -24.19 -3.68
N ASP A 283 -29.15 -24.32 -3.26
CA ASP A 283 -30.20 -23.35 -3.54
C ASP A 283 -30.20 -22.16 -2.56
N PHE A 284 -29.19 -22.04 -1.68
CA PHE A 284 -29.17 -21.02 -0.63
C PHE A 284 -29.19 -19.59 -1.18
N VAL A 285 -28.41 -19.31 -2.23
CA VAL A 285 -28.39 -17.96 -2.85
C VAL A 285 -29.73 -17.64 -3.49
N GLU A 286 -30.37 -18.62 -4.15
CA GLU A 286 -31.70 -18.46 -4.73
C GLU A 286 -32.77 -18.22 -3.64
N GLN A 287 -32.65 -18.87 -2.48
CA GLN A 287 -33.52 -18.61 -1.33
C GLN A 287 -33.38 -17.19 -0.76
N LEU A 288 -32.24 -16.53 -0.97
CA LEU A 288 -31.97 -15.16 -0.51
C LEU A 288 -32.47 -14.07 -1.48
N LYS A 289 -32.78 -14.41 -2.75
CA LYS A 289 -33.28 -13.46 -3.76
C LYS A 289 -34.49 -12.60 -3.33
N PRO A 290 -35.40 -13.03 -2.43
CA PRO A 290 -36.48 -12.16 -1.95
C PRO A 290 -36.00 -10.98 -1.10
N ILE A 291 -34.79 -11.07 -0.53
CA ILE A 291 -34.23 -10.05 0.38
C ILE A 291 -32.98 -9.36 -0.18
N VAL A 292 -32.31 -9.95 -1.18
CA VAL A 292 -31.12 -9.36 -1.83
C VAL A 292 -31.42 -9.02 -3.30
N PRO A 293 -30.69 -8.07 -3.93
CA PRO A 293 -30.86 -7.76 -5.35
C PRO A 293 -30.82 -8.97 -6.30
N GLU A 294 -31.67 -8.95 -7.33
CA GLU A 294 -31.85 -10.09 -8.27
C GLU A 294 -30.57 -10.51 -9.01
N TRP A 295 -29.63 -9.60 -9.20
CA TRP A 295 -28.39 -9.86 -9.95
C TRP A 295 -27.29 -10.56 -9.13
N ILE A 296 -27.44 -10.70 -7.81
CA ILE A 296 -26.45 -11.34 -6.93
C ILE A 296 -26.32 -12.82 -7.26
N ASN A 297 -25.10 -13.31 -7.48
CA ASN A 297 -24.84 -14.73 -7.69
C ASN A 297 -23.90 -15.30 -6.62
N GLU A 298 -23.61 -16.60 -6.71
CA GLU A 298 -22.72 -17.30 -5.76
C GLU A 298 -21.34 -16.66 -5.65
N ASN A 299 -20.80 -16.07 -6.74
CA ASN A 299 -19.48 -15.45 -6.71
C ASN A 299 -19.46 -14.17 -5.86
N ASP A 300 -20.57 -13.41 -5.85
CA ASP A 300 -20.68 -12.14 -5.11
C ASP A 300 -21.00 -12.39 -3.63
N PHE A 301 -21.60 -13.55 -3.33
CA PHE A 301 -22.12 -13.86 -2.00
C PHE A 301 -21.05 -13.82 -0.90
N PHE A 302 -19.84 -14.31 -1.20
CA PHE A 302 -18.74 -14.24 -0.24
C PHE A 302 -18.43 -12.79 0.16
N SER A 303 -18.29 -11.90 -0.81
CA SER A 303 -17.95 -10.49 -0.56
C SER A 303 -19.06 -9.73 0.16
N ILE A 304 -20.32 -10.08 -0.11
CA ILE A 304 -21.49 -9.60 0.63
C ILE A 304 -21.43 -10.03 2.10
N ALA A 305 -21.33 -11.33 2.34
CA ALA A 305 -21.30 -11.87 3.71
C ALA A 305 -20.08 -11.37 4.49
N PHE A 306 -18.93 -11.25 3.82
CA PHE A 306 -17.73 -10.72 4.44
C PHE A 306 -17.86 -9.24 4.78
N PHE A 307 -18.47 -8.43 3.91
CA PHE A 307 -18.75 -7.02 4.22
C PHE A 307 -19.72 -6.88 5.39
N SER A 308 -20.85 -7.60 5.35
CA SER A 308 -21.84 -7.65 6.44
C SER A 308 -21.20 -8.00 7.78
N GLU A 309 -20.30 -8.98 7.81
CA GLU A 309 -19.65 -9.37 9.04
C GLU A 309 -18.68 -8.31 9.57
N MET A 310 -17.90 -7.67 8.68
CA MET A 310 -16.92 -6.66 9.08
C MET A 310 -17.57 -5.40 9.63
N GLU A 311 -18.68 -4.97 9.02
CA GLU A 311 -19.41 -3.77 9.43
C GLU A 311 -20.54 -4.07 10.43
N ASN A 312 -20.72 -5.34 10.83
CA ASN A 312 -21.82 -5.78 11.69
C ASN A 312 -23.19 -5.33 11.16
N MET A 313 -23.41 -5.55 9.86
CA MET A 313 -24.59 -5.16 9.09
C MET A 313 -25.42 -6.39 8.71
N SER A 314 -26.73 -6.32 8.88
CA SER A 314 -27.65 -7.29 8.31
C SER A 314 -27.73 -7.14 6.78
N PRO A 315 -28.21 -8.16 6.03
CA PRO A 315 -28.44 -8.03 4.60
C PRO A 315 -29.31 -6.81 4.23
N GLU A 316 -30.31 -6.49 5.06
CA GLU A 316 -31.18 -5.33 4.86
C GLU A 316 -30.43 -4.00 4.99
N ASP A 317 -29.42 -3.92 5.85
CA ASP A 317 -28.60 -2.72 6.02
C ASP A 317 -27.72 -2.43 4.79
N LEU A 318 -27.45 -3.42 3.94
CA LEU A 318 -26.66 -3.22 2.71
C LEU A 318 -27.42 -2.45 1.60
N TYR A 319 -28.72 -2.17 1.79
CA TYR A 319 -29.46 -1.22 0.96
C TYR A 319 -29.19 0.25 1.34
N ILE A 320 -28.47 0.52 2.43
CA ILE A 320 -28.03 1.88 2.77
C ILE A 320 -27.21 2.44 1.61
N GLU A 321 -27.46 3.70 1.27
CA GLU A 321 -26.74 4.40 0.22
C GLU A 321 -25.49 5.08 0.77
N TYR A 322 -24.36 4.84 0.12
CA TYR A 322 -23.13 5.60 0.25
C TYR A 322 -22.82 6.26 -1.09
N GLY A 323 -22.60 7.58 -1.10
CA GLY A 323 -22.30 8.31 -2.33
C GLY A 323 -23.40 8.25 -3.41
N GLY A 324 -24.64 7.94 -3.04
CA GLY A 324 -25.78 7.79 -3.96
C GLY A 324 -25.91 6.40 -4.61
N ALA A 325 -25.19 5.40 -4.11
CA ALA A 325 -25.31 4.00 -4.52
C ALA A 325 -25.41 3.09 -3.29
N THR A 326 -26.20 2.01 -3.38
CA THR A 326 -26.33 1.04 -2.28
C THR A 326 -25.02 0.28 -2.07
N ILE A 327 -24.75 -0.19 -0.85
CA ILE A 327 -23.58 -1.03 -0.56
C ILE A 327 -23.58 -2.28 -1.44
N TYR A 328 -24.74 -2.86 -1.72
CA TYR A 328 -24.89 -3.92 -2.72
C TYR A 328 -24.32 -3.52 -4.08
N ALA A 329 -24.70 -2.35 -4.62
CA ALA A 329 -24.20 -1.89 -5.91
C ALA A 329 -22.68 -1.66 -5.91
N TRP A 330 -22.12 -1.18 -4.81
CA TRP A 330 -20.67 -1.04 -4.62
C TRP A 330 -19.95 -2.39 -4.71
N ILE A 331 -20.42 -3.38 -3.96
CA ILE A 331 -19.83 -4.73 -3.94
C ILE A 331 -19.90 -5.35 -5.34
N GLN A 332 -21.05 -5.25 -6.01
CA GLN A 332 -21.24 -5.76 -7.37
C GLN A 332 -20.29 -5.13 -8.36
N ALA A 333 -20.23 -3.80 -8.39
CA ALA A 333 -19.38 -3.09 -9.34
C ALA A 333 -17.91 -3.48 -9.15
N TYR A 334 -17.45 -3.64 -7.90
CA TYR A 334 -16.08 -4.06 -7.64
C TYR A 334 -15.83 -5.53 -8.04
N GLU A 335 -16.73 -6.46 -7.70
CA GLU A 335 -16.61 -7.87 -8.10
C GLU A 335 -16.61 -8.04 -9.62
N MET A 336 -17.35 -7.21 -10.35
CA MET A 336 -17.29 -7.18 -11.81
C MET A 336 -15.88 -6.81 -12.32
N LEU A 337 -15.21 -5.83 -11.71
CA LEU A 337 -13.82 -5.50 -12.04
C LEU A 337 -12.87 -6.65 -11.73
N VAL A 338 -13.03 -7.30 -10.57
CA VAL A 338 -12.24 -8.47 -10.17
C VAL A 338 -12.42 -9.62 -11.15
N ALA A 339 -13.66 -9.93 -11.56
CA ALA A 339 -13.96 -10.97 -12.53
C ALA A 339 -13.35 -10.68 -13.90
N LEU A 340 -13.47 -9.43 -14.38
CA LEU A 340 -12.88 -8.98 -15.63
C LEU A 340 -11.34 -9.09 -15.60
N ALA A 341 -10.71 -8.68 -14.48
CA ALA A 341 -9.27 -8.78 -14.29
C ALA A 341 -8.79 -10.24 -14.24
N LYS A 342 -9.50 -11.13 -13.54
CA LYS A 342 -9.20 -12.57 -13.51
C LYS A 342 -9.24 -13.19 -14.91
N GLN A 343 -10.26 -12.88 -15.70
CA GLN A 343 -10.36 -13.35 -17.09
C GLN A 343 -9.18 -12.88 -17.95
N GLU A 344 -8.76 -11.63 -17.81
CA GLU A 344 -7.63 -11.10 -18.57
C GLU A 344 -6.30 -11.75 -18.15
N MET A 345 -6.11 -12.00 -16.85
CA MET A 345 -4.96 -12.73 -16.32
C MET A 345 -4.92 -14.17 -16.83
N GLU A 346 -6.05 -14.87 -16.89
CA GLU A 346 -6.13 -16.22 -17.45
C GLU A 346 -5.75 -16.26 -18.94
N LYS A 347 -6.26 -15.33 -19.75
CA LYS A 347 -5.88 -15.17 -21.16
C LYS A 347 -4.38 -14.90 -21.30
N ARG A 348 -3.82 -14.07 -20.42
CA ARG A 348 -2.40 -13.73 -20.42
C ARG A 348 -1.52 -14.97 -20.20
N PHE A 349 -1.86 -15.82 -19.23
CA PHE A 349 -1.10 -17.04 -18.96
C PHE A 349 -1.22 -18.13 -20.05
N GLN A 350 -2.19 -17.98 -20.95
CA GLN A 350 -2.35 -18.83 -22.14
C GLN A 350 -1.57 -18.33 -23.36
N ARG A 351 -0.93 -17.14 -23.30
CA ARG A 351 -0.14 -16.62 -24.41
C ARG A 351 1.00 -17.58 -24.79
N LEU A 352 1.25 -17.66 -26.09
CA LEU A 352 2.34 -18.45 -26.69
C LEU A 352 3.53 -17.58 -27.13
N MET A 353 3.32 -16.27 -27.21
CA MET A 353 4.32 -15.29 -27.62
C MET A 353 4.35 -14.14 -26.61
N PRO A 354 5.54 -13.59 -26.31
CA PRO A 354 5.65 -12.46 -25.40
C PRO A 354 4.87 -11.25 -25.87
N GLY A 355 4.19 -10.57 -24.94
CA GLY A 355 3.55 -9.28 -25.22
C GLY A 355 4.54 -8.18 -25.61
N SER A 356 4.07 -7.12 -26.26
CA SER A 356 4.92 -5.96 -26.57
C SER A 356 5.19 -5.10 -25.32
N LEU A 357 6.15 -4.18 -25.38
CA LEU A 357 6.39 -3.21 -24.29
C LEU A 357 5.57 -1.92 -24.48
N GLN A 358 4.29 -2.06 -24.82
CA GLN A 358 3.30 -0.99 -24.86
C GLN A 358 2.28 -1.20 -23.74
N LEU A 359 1.90 -0.13 -23.03
CA LEU A 359 1.05 -0.26 -21.84
C LEU A 359 -0.31 -0.89 -22.18
N LYS A 360 -0.88 -0.60 -23.36
CA LYS A 360 -2.16 -1.19 -23.84
C LYS A 360 -2.20 -2.71 -23.86
N GLU A 361 -1.06 -3.40 -23.97
CA GLU A 361 -0.99 -4.88 -23.99
C GLU A 361 -1.13 -5.50 -22.59
N TRP A 362 -1.02 -4.67 -21.55
CA TRP A 362 -0.91 -5.07 -20.16
C TRP A 362 -2.08 -4.56 -19.30
N VAL A 363 -2.77 -3.49 -19.72
CA VAL A 363 -3.93 -2.92 -19.01
C VAL A 363 -5.23 -3.21 -19.75
N ILE A 364 -6.35 -3.18 -19.03
CA ILE A 364 -7.68 -3.18 -19.65
C ILE A 364 -8.09 -1.72 -19.81
N TYR A 365 -8.11 -1.25 -21.05
CA TYR A 365 -8.58 0.08 -21.40
C TYR A 365 -10.05 0.04 -21.83
N ARG A 366 -10.83 1.00 -21.34
CA ARG A 366 -12.12 1.36 -21.91
C ARG A 366 -12.32 2.87 -21.78
N THR A 367 -13.10 3.43 -22.69
CA THR A 367 -13.65 4.78 -22.50
C THR A 367 -14.55 4.80 -21.27
N ARG A 368 -14.82 6.00 -20.76
CA ARG A 368 -15.69 6.15 -19.60
C ARG A 368 -17.10 5.57 -19.84
N ASP A 369 -17.69 5.83 -21.00
CA ASP A 369 -19.02 5.32 -21.34
C ASP A 369 -19.05 3.78 -21.44
N GLU A 370 -17.96 3.17 -21.91
CA GLU A 370 -17.82 1.70 -21.95
C GLU A 370 -17.66 1.08 -20.56
N TRP A 371 -17.07 1.78 -19.60
CA TRP A 371 -17.07 1.35 -18.18
C TRP A 371 -18.45 1.48 -17.55
N ILE A 372 -19.17 2.57 -17.82
CA ILE A 372 -20.55 2.74 -17.35
C ILE A 372 -21.44 1.65 -17.94
N HIS A 373 -21.30 1.38 -19.24
CA HIS A 373 -22.04 0.30 -19.90
C HIS A 373 -21.71 -1.05 -19.30
N PHE A 374 -20.43 -1.33 -19.04
CA PHE A 374 -19.99 -2.57 -18.39
C PHE A 374 -20.72 -2.80 -17.06
N PHE A 375 -20.78 -1.80 -16.19
CA PHE A 375 -21.51 -1.93 -14.91
C PHE A 375 -23.03 -2.04 -15.11
N ALA A 376 -23.60 -1.32 -16.08
CA ALA A 376 -25.02 -1.41 -16.40
C ALA A 376 -25.43 -2.80 -16.90
N GLU A 377 -24.59 -3.47 -17.69
CA GLU A 377 -24.80 -4.87 -18.11
C GLU A 377 -24.82 -5.85 -16.91
N GLY A 378 -24.14 -5.51 -15.81
CA GLY A 378 -24.15 -6.27 -14.56
C GLY A 378 -25.35 -6.01 -13.65
N GLY A 379 -26.34 -5.24 -14.09
CA GLY A 379 -27.58 -4.98 -13.36
C GLY A 379 -27.64 -3.65 -12.61
N LEU A 380 -26.60 -2.81 -12.70
CA LEU A 380 -26.65 -1.45 -12.14
C LEU A 380 -27.48 -0.52 -13.02
N SER A 381 -28.16 0.45 -12.41
CA SER A 381 -28.77 1.54 -13.19
C SER A 381 -27.68 2.39 -13.85
N TRP A 382 -27.97 3.04 -14.98
CA TRP A 382 -26.99 3.90 -15.66
C TRP A 382 -26.44 5.01 -14.75
N THR A 383 -27.31 5.60 -13.91
CA THR A 383 -26.93 6.64 -12.94
C THR A 383 -25.98 6.07 -11.88
N THR A 384 -26.30 4.90 -11.33
CA THR A 384 -25.44 4.22 -10.34
C THR A 384 -24.12 3.79 -10.97
N ALA A 385 -24.14 3.25 -12.19
CA ALA A 385 -22.96 2.87 -12.95
C ALA A 385 -22.03 4.07 -13.22
N ALA A 386 -22.59 5.24 -13.54
CA ALA A 386 -21.82 6.47 -13.67
C ALA A 386 -21.18 6.91 -12.35
N LEU A 387 -21.94 6.87 -11.25
CA LEU A 387 -21.43 7.19 -9.91
C LEU A 387 -20.29 6.26 -9.49
N VAL A 388 -20.47 4.94 -9.55
CA VAL A 388 -19.40 4.01 -9.17
C VAL A 388 -18.15 4.16 -10.04
N THR A 389 -18.32 4.47 -11.34
CA THR A 389 -17.20 4.76 -12.24
C THR A 389 -16.40 5.98 -11.75
N ASP A 390 -17.08 7.03 -11.29
CA ASP A 390 -16.43 8.22 -10.73
C ASP A 390 -15.63 7.91 -9.47
N TYR A 391 -16.25 7.22 -8.51
CA TYR A 391 -15.58 6.89 -7.26
C TYR A 391 -14.43 5.89 -7.43
N PHE A 392 -14.52 4.96 -8.39
CA PHE A 392 -13.43 4.05 -8.70
C PHE A 392 -12.32 4.71 -9.53
N THR A 393 -12.50 5.94 -10.02
CA THR A 393 -11.45 6.65 -10.75
C THR A 393 -10.40 7.19 -9.78
N PHE A 394 -9.15 6.80 -9.99
CA PHE A 394 -8.02 7.24 -9.18
C PHE A 394 -7.82 8.75 -9.27
N ASP A 395 -7.88 9.43 -8.13
CA ASP A 395 -7.66 10.86 -7.99
C ASP A 395 -6.66 11.18 -6.85
N ASN A 396 -6.55 12.45 -6.46
CA ASN A 396 -5.61 12.88 -5.41
C ASN A 396 -6.05 12.46 -3.99
N LYS A 397 -7.26 11.93 -3.83
CA LYS A 397 -7.82 11.47 -2.56
C LYS A 397 -7.74 9.95 -2.42
N ALA A 398 -7.54 9.22 -3.52
CA ALA A 398 -7.33 7.78 -3.50
C ALA A 398 -6.19 7.38 -2.55
N LEU A 399 -6.43 6.37 -1.71
CA LEU A 399 -5.38 5.85 -0.83
C LEU A 399 -4.46 4.90 -1.59
N ASP A 400 -5.01 4.07 -2.48
CA ASP A 400 -4.24 3.17 -3.33
C ASP A 400 -4.96 2.80 -4.64
N MET A 401 -4.47 1.81 -5.39
CA MET A 401 -5.12 1.33 -6.61
C MET A 401 -6.17 0.26 -6.34
N ASN A 402 -6.33 -0.20 -5.10
CA ASN A 402 -7.38 -1.13 -4.74
C ASN A 402 -8.68 -0.38 -4.44
N ASP A 403 -8.66 0.76 -3.74
CA ASP A 403 -9.88 1.54 -3.51
C ASP A 403 -10.36 2.26 -4.78
N CYS A 404 -9.43 2.81 -5.57
CA CYS A 404 -9.72 3.49 -6.84
C CYS A 404 -9.01 2.80 -8.03
N PRO A 405 -9.54 1.67 -8.54
CA PRO A 405 -8.85 0.82 -9.51
C PRO A 405 -8.78 1.35 -10.94
N LEU A 406 -9.58 2.37 -11.30
CA LEU A 406 -9.63 2.92 -12.66
C LEU A 406 -8.66 4.09 -12.79
N LEU A 407 -7.53 3.87 -13.49
CA LEU A 407 -6.50 4.88 -13.65
C LEU A 407 -6.82 5.81 -14.84
N PRO A 408 -6.72 7.14 -14.69
CA PRO A 408 -6.95 8.07 -15.78
C PRO A 408 -5.89 7.92 -16.88
N CYS A 409 -6.33 7.78 -18.13
CA CYS A 409 -5.46 7.80 -19.31
C CYS A 409 -6.11 8.66 -20.40
N SER A 410 -5.31 9.41 -21.17
CA SER A 410 -5.73 10.35 -22.24
C SER A 410 -7.24 10.63 -22.40
N ASP A 411 -7.97 9.67 -22.98
CA ASP A 411 -9.36 9.72 -23.42
C ASP A 411 -10.27 8.68 -22.73
N GLY A 412 -9.80 7.98 -21.69
CA GLY A 412 -10.56 6.98 -20.97
C GLY A 412 -9.94 6.57 -19.64
N LEU A 413 -10.21 5.33 -19.23
CA LEU A 413 -9.74 4.78 -17.96
C LEU A 413 -9.14 3.39 -18.19
N CYS A 414 -8.01 3.11 -17.53
CA CYS A 414 -7.36 1.81 -17.61
C CYS A 414 -7.27 1.14 -16.24
N LEU A 415 -7.48 -0.18 -16.24
CA LEU A 415 -7.39 -1.06 -15.07
C LEU A 415 -6.10 -1.89 -15.17
N MET A 416 -5.39 -2.09 -14.05
CA MET A 416 -4.25 -3.03 -13.95
C MET A 416 -4.76 -4.43 -13.53
N PRO A 417 -4.81 -5.42 -14.44
CA PRO A 417 -5.42 -6.71 -14.16
C PRO A 417 -4.73 -7.47 -13.03
N SER A 418 -3.41 -7.42 -12.96
CA SER A 418 -2.65 -8.16 -11.95
C SER A 418 -3.08 -7.77 -10.53
N ILE A 419 -3.14 -6.47 -10.23
CA ILE A 419 -3.59 -5.91 -8.96
C ILE A 419 -5.03 -6.37 -8.67
N VAL A 420 -5.96 -6.03 -9.56
CA VAL A 420 -7.40 -6.16 -9.30
C VAL A 420 -7.87 -7.61 -9.28
N SER A 421 -7.20 -8.52 -10.00
CA SER A 421 -7.56 -9.94 -10.02
C SER A 421 -7.44 -10.64 -8.66
N MET A 422 -6.61 -10.08 -7.76
CA MET A 422 -6.35 -10.60 -6.42
C MET A 422 -6.95 -9.74 -5.30
N SER A 423 -7.57 -8.60 -5.64
CA SER A 423 -8.21 -7.72 -4.68
C SER A 423 -9.46 -8.34 -4.07
N SER A 424 -9.79 -7.92 -2.85
CA SER A 424 -11.04 -8.27 -2.16
C SER A 424 -11.96 -7.06 -2.21
N ALA A 425 -13.14 -7.20 -2.84
CA ALA A 425 -14.12 -6.12 -2.92
C ALA A 425 -14.42 -5.52 -1.55
N THR A 426 -14.64 -6.36 -0.54
CA THR A 426 -14.86 -5.93 0.84
C THR A 426 -13.75 -5.02 1.36
N ARG A 427 -12.48 -5.44 1.27
CA ARG A 427 -11.37 -4.64 1.81
C ARG A 427 -11.15 -3.35 1.04
N SER A 428 -11.29 -3.40 -0.28
CA SER A 428 -11.17 -2.22 -1.15
C SER A 428 -12.25 -1.18 -0.84
N LEU A 429 -13.50 -1.61 -0.65
CA LEU A 429 -14.61 -0.73 -0.32
C LEU A 429 -14.50 -0.14 1.10
N LEU A 430 -14.07 -0.94 2.08
CA LEU A 430 -13.80 -0.43 3.43
C LEU A 430 -12.70 0.64 3.43
N SER A 431 -11.70 0.49 2.55
CA SER A 431 -10.68 1.52 2.34
C SER A 431 -11.28 2.76 1.69
N LEU A 432 -12.09 2.60 0.63
CA LEU A 432 -12.75 3.70 -0.08
C LEU A 432 -13.68 4.52 0.83
N PHE A 433 -14.43 3.86 1.73
CA PHE A 433 -15.37 4.52 2.63
C PHE A 433 -14.70 5.17 3.85
N ALA A 434 -13.41 4.92 4.07
CA ALA A 434 -12.64 5.54 5.14
C ALA A 434 -12.10 6.95 4.77
N VAL A 435 -12.22 7.35 3.50
CA VAL A 435 -11.83 8.65 2.93
C VAL A 435 -13.01 9.61 2.95
#